data_AF-A0A1M3N062-F1
#
_entry.id   AF-A0A1M3N062-F1
#
_cell.length_a   1.000
_cell.length_b   1.000
_cell.length_c   1.000
_cell.angle_alpha   90.00
_cell.angle_beta   90.00
_cell.angle_gamma   90.00
#
_symmetry.space_group_name_H-M   'P 1'
#
loop_
_entity.id
_entity.type
_entity.pdbx_description
1 polymer ?
#
loop_
_entity_poly.entity_id
_entity_poly.type
_entity_poly.pdbx_seq_one_letter_code
_entity_poly.pdbx_strand_id
1 'polypeptide(L)'
;MKSVRHARQGDLPALEILLDAVPDMPSRWREAARASLRGALSEGGEGARCFLHRQPGSDAPIGYACVRPVPLAPGAFDLEWLITSTAPGVEPSAIVAALVEAVCEEPSTGPTTLRFLSGHWQRGGLDEHVLDAAGMTRAGAIEGFYGRGDSLVVFTARGTRRAEAFEPTSAAALYDAAFAYRDIAFERDFLLGCAARFGSRRVRRVASWGCWSGRHLHALADRGITGVGIDESYEALALARSIAGDDGRDLTKFVLGRLDDHVDEAPVDLSYAMLSAVHRVGSSESMVRHLQRVADLLAPGGVHVIEATLPADATPEGNTETVWTERRSQWEITSRFRIVVEERAPSGAVPTVLDVRCRRADSDEILGRFHQEELWIVPDAEGWTSLVERAGRFEIAGLLGDFKLDVAWDQPGAWRMIVVLRRIEEST
;
A
#
# COMPACT_ATOMS: atom_id res chain seq x y z
N MET A 1 29.18 2.04 15.38
CA MET A 1 28.38 3.15 14.82
C MET A 1 27.92 2.72 13.44
N LYS A 2 26.64 2.89 13.05
CA LYS A 2 26.22 2.53 11.68
C LYS A 2 27.07 3.33 10.67
N SER A 3 27.56 2.67 9.63
CA SER A 3 28.41 3.27 8.59
C SER A 3 27.65 4.30 7.76
N VAL A 4 26.32 4.18 7.69
CA VAL A 4 25.40 5.09 7.02
C VAL A 4 24.40 5.69 8.03
N ARG A 5 24.11 6.99 7.91
CA ARG A 5 23.11 7.71 8.73
C ARG A 5 22.49 8.89 7.99
N HIS A 6 21.40 9.45 8.53
CA HIS A 6 20.90 10.75 8.09
C HIS A 6 21.97 11.83 8.24
N ALA A 7 22.16 12.59 7.18
CA ALA A 7 22.93 13.81 7.19
C ALA A 7 22.17 14.90 7.96
N ARG A 8 22.92 15.78 8.62
CA ARG A 8 22.41 16.91 9.40
C ARG A 8 22.97 18.20 8.81
N GLN A 9 22.41 19.35 9.18
CA GLN A 9 22.88 20.65 8.70
C GLN A 9 24.40 20.86 8.91
N GLY A 10 24.96 20.34 10.01
CA GLY A 10 26.40 20.41 10.28
C GLY A 10 27.29 19.56 9.34
N ASP A 11 26.72 18.61 8.59
CA ASP A 11 27.44 17.80 7.61
C ASP A 11 27.59 18.51 6.25
N LEU A 12 26.82 19.58 6.00
CA LEU A 12 26.78 20.28 4.71
C LEU A 12 28.16 20.64 4.15
N PRO A 13 29.11 21.24 4.92
CA PRO A 13 30.42 21.60 4.37
C PRO A 13 31.20 20.38 3.84
N ALA A 14 31.14 19.24 4.54
CA ALA A 14 31.85 18.03 4.13
C ALA A 14 31.22 17.36 2.90
N LEU A 15 29.89 17.44 2.77
CA LEU A 15 29.17 16.93 1.61
C LEU A 15 29.39 17.81 0.37
N GLU A 16 29.47 19.14 0.53
CA GLU A 16 29.82 20.05 -0.56
C GLU A 16 31.25 19.82 -1.06
N ILE A 17 32.21 19.54 -0.18
CA ILE A 17 33.58 19.14 -0.59
C ILE A 17 33.55 17.88 -1.45
N LEU A 18 32.75 16.88 -1.06
CA LEU A 18 32.62 15.64 -1.82
C LEU A 18 32.01 15.88 -3.22
N LEU A 19 31.01 16.76 -3.31
CA LEU A 19 30.40 17.17 -4.57
C LEU A 19 31.39 17.95 -5.46
N ASP A 20 32.20 18.83 -4.89
CA ASP A 20 33.19 19.61 -5.62
C ASP A 20 34.33 18.75 -6.17
N ALA A 21 34.59 17.60 -5.54
CA ALA A 21 35.56 16.61 -6.00
C ALA A 21 35.09 15.76 -7.19
N VAL A 22 33.83 15.88 -7.64
CA VAL A 22 33.34 15.17 -8.82
C VAL A 22 34.02 15.76 -10.08
N PRO A 23 34.83 14.97 -10.80
CA PRO A 23 35.57 15.45 -11.96
C PRO A 23 34.63 15.85 -13.09
N ASP A 24 34.99 16.91 -13.80
CA ASP A 24 34.35 17.37 -15.04
C ASP A 24 32.85 17.72 -14.96
N MET A 25 32.24 17.68 -13.77
CA MET A 25 30.82 18.02 -13.60
C MET A 25 30.57 19.48 -14.00
N PRO A 26 29.67 19.76 -14.96
CA PRO A 26 29.34 21.12 -15.37
C PRO A 26 28.76 21.94 -14.21
N SER A 27 29.03 23.26 -14.20
CA SER A 27 28.58 24.18 -13.14
C SER A 27 27.08 24.09 -12.87
N ARG A 28 26.25 24.05 -13.92
CA ARG A 28 24.78 23.92 -13.81
C ARG A 28 24.35 22.69 -13.00
N TRP A 29 25.03 21.56 -13.17
CA TRP A 29 24.68 20.31 -12.49
C TRP A 29 25.19 20.34 -11.04
N ARG A 30 26.39 20.90 -10.83
CA ARG A 30 26.95 21.10 -9.49
C ARG A 30 26.07 22.04 -8.64
N GLU A 31 25.57 23.11 -9.24
CA GLU A 31 24.62 24.03 -8.60
C GLU A 31 23.28 23.35 -8.28
N ALA A 32 22.73 22.55 -9.20
CA ALA A 32 21.51 21.79 -8.97
C ALA A 32 21.67 20.76 -7.83
N ALA A 33 22.77 20.01 -7.81
CA ALA A 33 23.08 19.04 -6.75
C ALA A 33 23.21 19.73 -5.39
N ARG A 34 23.88 20.88 -5.35
CA ARG A 34 24.04 21.70 -4.15
C ARG A 34 22.71 22.25 -3.65
N ALA A 35 21.81 22.65 -4.55
CA ALA A 35 20.46 23.10 -4.20
C ALA A 35 19.63 21.94 -3.57
N SER A 36 19.62 20.76 -4.20
CA SER A 36 18.95 19.56 -3.66
C SER A 36 19.52 19.17 -2.30
N LEU A 37 20.85 19.18 -2.14
CA LEU A 37 21.52 18.87 -0.87
C LEU A 37 21.09 19.83 0.23
N ARG A 38 21.09 21.14 -0.02
CA ARG A 38 20.65 22.15 0.96
C ARG A 38 19.19 21.98 1.34
N GLY A 39 18.31 21.72 0.35
CA GLY A 39 16.89 21.47 0.60
C GLY A 39 16.63 20.21 1.43
N ALA A 40 17.43 19.16 1.22
CA ALA A 40 17.33 17.91 1.97
C ALA A 40 17.83 18.00 3.43
N LEU A 41 18.58 19.06 3.78
CA LEU A 41 19.11 19.30 5.13
C LEU A 41 18.37 20.39 5.90
N SER A 42 17.54 21.19 5.23
CA SER A 42 16.73 22.25 5.85
C SER A 42 15.51 21.70 6.59
N GLU A 43 15.21 22.25 7.78
CA GLU A 43 13.95 22.00 8.48
C GLU A 43 12.77 22.55 7.66
N GLY A 44 11.86 21.67 7.24
CA GLY A 44 10.69 22.04 6.43
C GLY A 44 10.82 21.79 4.92
N GLY A 45 11.88 21.13 4.45
CA GLY A 45 11.94 20.60 3.07
C GLY A 45 10.76 19.66 2.80
N GLU A 46 10.28 19.61 1.56
CA GLU A 46 9.14 18.80 1.07
C GLU A 46 9.37 17.27 1.21
N GLY A 47 9.67 16.79 2.43
CA GLY A 47 10.02 15.41 2.73
C GLY A 47 11.38 14.94 2.21
N ALA A 48 12.17 15.78 1.53
CA ALA A 48 13.49 15.43 1.02
C ALA A 48 14.47 15.09 2.16
N ARG A 49 15.32 14.08 1.95
CA ARG A 49 16.24 13.54 2.97
C ARG A 49 17.61 13.27 2.34
N CYS A 50 18.64 13.36 3.16
CA CYS A 50 20.01 13.03 2.75
C CYS A 50 20.60 11.97 3.69
N PHE A 51 21.21 10.94 3.11
CA PHE A 51 21.96 9.90 3.81
C PHE A 51 23.44 10.07 3.49
N LEU A 52 24.30 9.96 4.49
CA LEU A 52 25.75 9.97 4.29
C LEU A 52 26.36 8.66 4.77
N HIS A 53 27.40 8.22 4.06
CA HIS A 53 28.22 7.07 4.40
C HIS A 53 29.61 7.54 4.86
N ARG A 54 30.12 6.97 5.95
CA ARG A 54 31.51 7.13 6.42
C ARG A 54 32.23 5.80 6.49
N GLN A 55 33.56 5.82 6.34
CA GLN A 55 34.38 4.65 6.70
C GLN A 55 34.48 4.52 8.22
N PRO A 56 34.57 3.28 8.74
CA PRO A 56 34.86 3.06 10.15
C PRO A 56 36.14 3.79 10.59
N GLY A 57 36.05 4.61 11.63
CA GLY A 57 37.19 5.36 12.18
C GLY A 57 37.52 6.69 11.49
N SER A 58 36.72 7.13 10.50
CA SER A 58 36.85 8.44 9.85
C SER A 58 35.56 9.26 10.00
N ASP A 59 35.71 10.57 10.22
CA ASP A 59 34.60 11.52 10.25
C ASP A 59 34.27 12.10 8.86
N ALA A 60 35.13 11.88 7.87
CA ALA A 60 34.90 12.35 6.51
C ALA A 60 33.88 11.44 5.79
N PRO A 61 32.83 12.01 5.16
CA PRO A 61 31.91 11.23 4.34
C PRO A 61 32.62 10.73 3.08
N ILE A 62 32.37 9.47 2.73
CA ILE A 62 32.85 8.84 1.49
C ILE A 62 31.75 8.73 0.43
N GLY A 63 30.52 9.10 0.77
CA GLY A 63 29.39 9.12 -0.16
C GLY A 63 28.14 9.67 0.48
N TYR A 64 27.20 10.12 -0.35
CA TYR A 64 25.87 10.50 0.08
C TYR A 64 24.81 10.25 -0.99
N ALA A 65 23.57 10.09 -0.53
CA ALA A 65 22.38 9.95 -1.35
C ALA A 65 21.33 10.98 -0.93
N CYS A 66 20.84 11.79 -1.85
CA CYS A 66 19.69 12.66 -1.63
C CYS A 66 18.45 11.99 -2.23
N VAL A 67 17.42 11.84 -1.42
CA VAL A 67 16.17 11.20 -1.82
C VAL A 67 14.99 12.11 -1.55
N ARG A 68 13.97 12.02 -2.40
CA ARG A 68 12.69 12.69 -2.19
C ARG A 68 11.56 11.67 -2.21
N PRO A 69 10.57 11.75 -1.30
CA PRO A 69 9.37 10.94 -1.41
C PRO A 69 8.70 11.17 -2.76
N VAL A 70 8.26 10.09 -3.40
CA VAL A 70 7.47 10.20 -4.62
C VAL A 70 6.08 10.67 -4.23
N PRO A 71 5.60 11.80 -4.79
CA PRO A 71 4.23 12.21 -4.57
C PRO A 71 3.28 11.07 -4.92
N LEU A 72 2.34 10.75 -4.01
CA LEU A 72 1.29 9.76 -4.22
C LEU A 72 1.76 8.29 -4.29
N ALA A 73 3.00 7.98 -3.88
CA ALA A 73 3.48 6.60 -3.74
C ALA A 73 4.22 6.42 -2.39
N PRO A 74 3.48 6.16 -1.29
CA PRO A 74 4.07 5.95 0.04
C PRO A 74 5.10 4.81 0.03
N GLY A 75 6.26 5.04 0.64
CA GLY A 75 7.38 4.11 0.57
C GLY A 75 8.16 4.18 -0.75
N ALA A 76 7.69 4.89 -1.78
CA ALA A 76 8.52 5.15 -2.95
C ALA A 76 9.35 6.42 -2.75
N PHE A 77 10.62 6.36 -3.12
CA PHE A 77 11.53 7.49 -3.08
C PHE A 77 12.20 7.63 -4.45
N ASP A 78 12.32 8.86 -4.93
CA ASP A 78 13.21 9.20 -6.03
C ASP A 78 14.59 9.51 -5.43
N LEU A 79 15.58 8.71 -5.81
CA LEU A 79 16.99 9.03 -5.61
C LEU A 79 17.34 10.16 -6.58
N GLU A 80 17.53 11.37 -6.05
CA GLU A 80 17.82 12.53 -6.88
C GLU A 80 19.31 12.65 -7.21
N TRP A 81 20.15 12.35 -6.22
CA TRP A 81 21.60 12.47 -6.32
C TRP A 81 22.27 11.34 -5.57
N LEU A 82 23.30 10.79 -6.19
CA LEU A 82 24.18 9.77 -5.60
C LEU A 82 25.62 10.18 -5.88
N ILE A 83 26.34 10.59 -4.83
CA ILE A 83 27.73 11.02 -4.94
C ILE A 83 28.61 10.08 -4.12
N THR A 84 29.72 9.65 -4.70
CA THR A 84 30.70 8.78 -4.04
C THR A 84 32.08 9.42 -4.11
N SER A 85 32.94 9.09 -3.16
CA SER A 85 34.33 9.49 -3.17
C SER A 85 35.09 8.78 -4.28
N THR A 86 35.94 9.51 -4.97
CA THR A 86 36.91 8.99 -5.94
C THR A 86 38.27 8.68 -5.29
N ALA A 87 38.36 8.71 -3.96
CA ALA A 87 39.60 8.46 -3.23
C ALA A 87 40.10 7.01 -3.46
N PRO A 88 41.42 6.81 -3.57
CA PRO A 88 42.00 5.47 -3.73
C PRO A 88 41.61 4.52 -2.58
N GLY A 89 41.28 3.28 -2.90
CA GLY A 89 40.94 2.23 -1.91
C GLY A 89 39.48 2.24 -1.44
N VAL A 90 38.61 2.97 -2.13
CA VAL A 90 37.18 3.02 -1.87
C VAL A 90 36.44 2.47 -3.09
N GLU A 91 35.64 1.42 -2.93
CA GLU A 91 34.85 0.81 -4.00
C GLU A 91 33.50 1.54 -4.15
N PRO A 92 33.22 2.22 -5.28
CA PRO A 92 31.98 2.97 -5.45
C PRO A 92 30.74 2.10 -5.31
N SER A 93 30.73 0.88 -5.87
CA SER A 93 29.60 -0.06 -5.78
C SER A 93 29.24 -0.42 -4.34
N ALA A 94 30.23 -0.58 -3.46
CA ALA A 94 30.00 -0.86 -2.05
C ALA A 94 29.39 0.35 -1.30
N ILE A 95 29.82 1.58 -1.63
CA ILE A 95 29.20 2.78 -1.07
C ILE A 95 27.75 2.90 -1.53
N VAL A 96 27.51 2.70 -2.82
CA VAL A 96 26.18 2.78 -3.40
C VAL A 96 25.26 1.73 -2.77
N ALA A 97 25.71 0.48 -2.65
CA ALA A 97 24.94 -0.60 -2.02
C ALA A 97 24.52 -0.22 -0.59
N ALA A 98 25.46 0.28 0.23
CA ALA A 98 25.18 0.67 1.60
C ALA A 98 24.23 1.89 1.71
N LEU A 99 24.34 2.85 0.79
CA LEU A 99 23.42 4.00 0.74
C LEU A 99 22.01 3.58 0.29
N VAL A 100 21.90 2.74 -0.74
CA VAL A 100 20.63 2.21 -1.23
C VAL A 100 19.97 1.36 -0.16
N GLU A 101 20.71 0.47 0.49
CA GLU A 101 20.23 -0.33 1.63
C GLU A 101 19.69 0.58 2.74
N ALA A 102 20.45 1.59 3.16
CA ALA A 102 20.01 2.51 4.22
C ALA A 102 18.72 3.29 3.86
N VAL A 103 18.57 3.69 2.60
CA VAL A 103 17.33 4.33 2.10
C VAL A 103 16.18 3.32 2.07
N CYS A 104 16.45 2.08 1.69
CA CYS A 104 15.47 1.00 1.62
C CYS A 104 15.01 0.51 3.00
N GLU A 105 15.88 0.58 4.01
CA GLU A 105 15.61 0.22 5.41
C GLU A 105 14.98 1.34 6.25
N GLU A 106 14.77 2.52 5.66
CA GLU A 106 14.14 3.65 6.35
C GLU A 106 12.74 3.27 6.86
N PRO A 107 12.37 3.63 8.10
CA PRO A 107 11.04 3.35 8.63
C PRO A 107 9.95 4.04 7.80
N SER A 108 9.32 3.29 6.90
CA SER A 108 8.17 3.73 6.10
C SER A 108 6.97 2.83 6.34
N THR A 109 5.77 3.31 6.00
CA THR A 109 4.50 2.59 6.21
C THR A 109 4.25 1.47 5.19
N GLY A 110 5.13 1.29 4.20
CA GLY A 110 4.99 0.30 3.11
C GLY A 110 6.34 -0.23 2.59
N PRO A 111 6.36 -1.10 1.57
CA PRO A 111 7.60 -1.58 0.95
C PRO A 111 8.34 -0.43 0.27
N THR A 112 9.61 -0.24 0.61
CA THR A 112 10.37 0.90 0.08
C THR A 112 10.74 0.65 -1.38
N THR A 113 10.17 1.41 -2.33
CA THR A 113 10.60 1.38 -3.75
C THR A 113 11.48 2.57 -4.04
N LEU A 114 12.79 2.36 -4.10
CA LEU A 114 13.72 3.39 -4.53
C LEU A 114 13.76 3.40 -6.06
N ARG A 115 13.37 4.51 -6.68
CA ARG A 115 13.54 4.76 -8.11
C ARG A 115 14.73 5.67 -8.30
N PHE A 116 15.57 5.38 -9.28
CA PHE A 116 16.61 6.30 -9.69
C PHE A 116 16.45 6.64 -11.16
N LEU A 117 15.96 7.86 -11.41
CA LEU A 117 15.84 8.46 -12.73
C LEU A 117 17.15 9.20 -13.03
N SER A 118 18.10 8.53 -13.67
CA SER A 118 19.48 9.00 -13.71
C SER A 118 19.98 9.34 -15.12
N GLY A 119 20.51 10.55 -15.28
CA GLY A 119 21.53 10.90 -16.27
C GLY A 119 22.93 10.78 -15.68
N HIS A 120 23.98 10.90 -16.50
CA HIS A 120 25.37 10.69 -16.07
C HIS A 120 25.77 11.50 -14.82
N TRP A 121 25.35 12.77 -14.74
CA TRP A 121 25.75 13.69 -13.67
C TRP A 121 24.97 13.52 -12.37
N GLN A 122 23.71 13.04 -12.42
CA GLN A 122 22.92 12.71 -11.22
C GLN A 122 23.55 11.57 -10.41
N ARG A 123 24.38 10.74 -11.07
CA ARG A 123 25.17 9.66 -10.45
C ARG A 123 26.57 10.11 -10.00
N GLY A 124 26.87 11.41 -10.00
CA GLY A 124 28.21 11.90 -9.71
C GLY A 124 29.27 11.42 -10.72
N GLY A 125 28.87 11.20 -11.98
CA GLY A 125 29.75 10.69 -13.03
C GLY A 125 29.97 9.17 -13.02
N LEU A 126 29.28 8.43 -12.15
CA LEU A 126 29.39 6.97 -12.11
C LEU A 126 28.82 6.30 -13.37
N ASP A 127 29.51 5.23 -13.76
CA ASP A 127 29.03 4.29 -14.78
C ASP A 127 27.75 3.58 -14.30
N GLU A 128 26.83 3.32 -15.23
CA GLU A 128 25.55 2.66 -14.91
C GLU A 128 25.74 1.24 -14.35
N HIS A 129 26.80 0.53 -14.75
CA HIS A 129 27.10 -0.83 -14.24
C HIS A 129 27.40 -0.85 -12.74
N VAL A 130 27.76 0.29 -12.14
CA VAL A 130 27.95 0.41 -10.68
C VAL A 130 26.63 0.19 -9.93
N LEU A 131 25.51 0.59 -10.52
CA LEU A 131 24.18 0.41 -9.92
C LEU A 131 23.74 -1.06 -9.98
N ASP A 132 24.04 -1.75 -11.08
CA ASP A 132 23.81 -3.19 -11.21
C ASP A 132 24.65 -3.97 -10.18
N ALA A 133 25.94 -3.62 -10.05
CA ALA A 133 26.85 -4.22 -9.07
C ALA A 133 26.43 -3.93 -7.61
N ALA A 134 25.68 -2.84 -7.38
CA ALA A 134 25.10 -2.49 -6.10
C ALA A 134 23.72 -3.16 -5.84
N GLY A 135 23.27 -4.04 -6.74
CA GLY A 135 22.02 -4.80 -6.58
C GLY A 135 20.76 -4.04 -6.98
N MET A 136 20.87 -2.91 -7.70
CA MET A 136 19.71 -2.25 -8.30
C MET A 136 19.31 -2.96 -9.60
N THR A 137 18.01 -2.98 -9.91
CA THR A 137 17.48 -3.55 -11.15
C THR A 137 17.16 -2.47 -12.15
N ARG A 138 17.74 -2.55 -13.36
CA ARG A 138 17.39 -1.67 -14.49
C ARG A 138 15.96 -1.95 -14.96
N ALA A 139 15.08 -0.95 -14.84
CA ALA A 139 13.66 -1.05 -15.17
C ALA A 139 13.31 -0.46 -16.56
N GLY A 140 14.15 0.42 -17.10
CA GLY A 140 13.95 1.00 -18.42
C GLY A 140 14.96 2.09 -18.76
N ALA A 141 14.96 2.53 -20.01
CA ALA A 141 15.77 3.65 -20.47
C ALA A 141 15.06 4.46 -21.57
N ILE A 142 15.31 5.77 -21.60
CA ILE A 142 14.88 6.68 -22.66
C ILE A 142 16.16 7.27 -23.29
N GLU A 143 16.46 6.83 -24.51
CA GLU A 143 17.69 7.22 -25.20
C GLU A 143 17.74 8.72 -25.51
N GLY A 144 18.89 9.34 -25.24
CA GLY A 144 19.14 10.74 -25.60
C GLY A 144 18.33 11.79 -24.84
N PHE A 145 17.64 11.41 -23.76
CA PHE A 145 16.75 12.28 -22.98
C PHE A 145 17.45 13.57 -22.48
N TYR A 146 18.70 13.47 -22.03
CA TYR A 146 19.49 14.63 -21.55
C TYR A 146 20.43 15.22 -22.61
N GLY A 147 20.48 14.61 -23.80
CA GLY A 147 21.36 14.98 -24.91
C GLY A 147 21.95 13.76 -25.62
N ARG A 148 22.63 14.00 -26.75
CA ARG A 148 23.25 12.91 -27.54
C ARG A 148 24.28 12.16 -26.69
N GLY A 149 24.02 10.89 -26.40
CA GLY A 149 24.86 10.03 -25.56
C GLY A 149 24.55 10.06 -24.07
N ASP A 150 23.52 10.79 -23.62
CA ASP A 150 23.08 10.84 -22.22
C ASP A 150 21.59 10.44 -22.12
N SER A 151 21.38 9.15 -21.89
CA SER A 151 20.06 8.55 -21.76
C SER A 151 19.55 8.67 -20.33
N LEU A 152 18.25 8.87 -20.16
CA LEU A 152 17.61 8.70 -18.87
C LEU A 152 17.47 7.20 -18.61
N VAL A 153 18.09 6.69 -17.56
CA VAL A 153 17.96 5.27 -17.17
C VAL A 153 17.25 5.17 -15.83
N VAL A 154 16.26 4.28 -15.77
CA VAL A 154 15.45 4.02 -14.58
C VAL A 154 15.98 2.78 -13.89
N PHE A 155 16.48 2.93 -12.67
CA PHE A 155 16.81 1.81 -11.79
C PHE A 155 15.81 1.72 -10.64
N THR A 156 15.61 0.51 -10.14
CA THR A 156 14.75 0.24 -8.98
C THR A 156 15.47 -0.62 -7.94
N ALA A 157 15.26 -0.31 -6.67
CA ALA A 157 15.62 -1.17 -5.55
C ALA A 157 14.41 -1.29 -4.62
N ARG A 158 14.20 -2.47 -4.04
CA ARG A 158 13.11 -2.73 -3.09
C ARG A 158 13.69 -3.03 -1.71
N GLY A 159 13.28 -2.25 -0.71
CA GLY A 159 13.60 -2.51 0.68
C GLY A 159 12.80 -3.69 1.20
N THR A 160 13.48 -4.62 1.87
CA THR A 160 12.82 -5.62 2.67
C THR A 160 12.43 -4.98 3.99
N ARG A 161 11.13 -4.81 4.27
CA ARG A 161 10.69 -4.77 5.68
C ARG A 161 11.35 -5.96 6.35
N ARG A 162 11.93 -5.78 7.55
CA ARG A 162 12.30 -6.90 8.42
C ARG A 162 11.10 -7.85 8.38
N ALA A 163 11.25 -8.99 7.70
CA ALA A 163 10.12 -9.86 7.45
C ALA A 163 9.54 -10.18 8.82
N GLU A 164 8.27 -9.80 9.06
CA GLU A 164 7.50 -10.49 10.08
C GLU A 164 7.74 -11.97 9.80
N ALA A 165 8.14 -12.73 10.83
CA ALA A 165 8.44 -14.14 10.66
C ALA A 165 7.19 -14.79 10.06
N PHE A 166 7.24 -15.07 8.77
CA PHE A 166 6.16 -15.69 8.03
C PHE A 166 6.56 -17.13 7.80
N GLU A 167 5.66 -18.01 8.21
CA GLU A 167 5.67 -19.42 7.87
C GLU A 167 4.28 -19.72 7.28
N PRO A 168 4.17 -20.49 6.19
CA PRO A 168 2.89 -20.83 5.58
C PRO A 168 2.16 -21.89 6.41
N THR A 169 1.96 -21.64 7.71
CA THR A 169 1.43 -22.60 8.69
C THR A 169 -0.07 -22.82 8.56
N SER A 170 -0.78 -21.92 7.87
CA SER A 170 -2.23 -21.96 7.79
C SER A 170 -2.73 -21.25 6.52
N ALA A 171 -3.96 -21.56 6.10
CA ALA A 171 -4.59 -20.98 4.93
C ALA A 171 -4.89 -19.48 5.16
N ALA A 172 -5.29 -19.12 6.38
CA ALA A 172 -5.48 -17.74 6.79
C ALA A 172 -4.18 -16.92 6.79
N ALA A 173 -3.08 -17.48 7.32
CA ALA A 173 -1.78 -16.83 7.30
C ALA A 173 -1.26 -16.64 5.86
N LEU A 174 -1.48 -17.63 5.00
CA LEU A 174 -1.10 -17.55 3.60
C LEU A 174 -1.88 -16.47 2.84
N TYR A 175 -3.21 -16.41 3.01
CA TYR A 175 -4.02 -15.33 2.43
C TYR A 175 -3.55 -13.96 2.95
N ASP A 176 -3.38 -13.82 4.26
CA ASP A 176 -2.97 -12.56 4.86
C ASP A 176 -1.62 -12.08 4.31
N ALA A 177 -0.66 -12.99 4.16
CA ALA A 177 0.64 -12.69 3.55
C ALA A 177 0.54 -12.36 2.05
N ALA A 178 -0.38 -12.97 1.31
CA ALA A 178 -0.62 -12.66 -0.10
C ALA A 178 -1.13 -11.23 -0.33
N PHE A 179 -1.88 -10.65 0.60
CA PHE A 179 -2.40 -9.28 0.50
C PHE A 179 -1.55 -8.26 1.27
N ALA A 180 -0.39 -8.65 1.78
CA ALA A 180 0.43 -7.79 2.62
C ALA A 180 1.20 -6.69 1.84
N TYR A 181 0.98 -6.55 0.53
CA TYR A 181 1.37 -5.37 -0.26
C TYR A 181 0.54 -4.13 0.05
N ARG A 182 -0.63 -4.32 0.68
CA ARG A 182 -1.58 -3.24 0.97
C ARG A 182 -1.06 -2.28 2.04
N ASP A 183 -1.28 -0.98 1.82
CA ASP A 183 -0.95 0.06 2.79
C ASP A 183 -2.14 0.27 3.74
N ILE A 184 -2.14 -0.52 4.81
CA ILE A 184 -3.19 -0.49 5.84
C ILE A 184 -3.27 0.87 6.53
N ALA A 185 -2.15 1.59 6.67
CA ALA A 185 -2.15 2.90 7.31
C ALA A 185 -2.84 3.94 6.42
N PHE A 186 -2.54 3.94 5.12
CA PHE A 186 -3.19 4.77 4.13
C PHE A 186 -4.69 4.46 4.02
N GLU A 187 -5.05 3.18 3.92
CA GLU A 187 -6.46 2.75 3.84
C GLU A 187 -7.25 3.12 5.10
N ARG A 188 -6.65 2.98 6.29
CA ARG A 188 -7.22 3.49 7.55
C ARG A 188 -7.46 4.99 7.48
N ASP A 189 -6.47 5.76 7.06
CA ASP A 189 -6.58 7.22 7.02
C ASP A 189 -7.62 7.67 5.98
N PHE A 190 -7.76 6.93 4.87
CA PHE A 190 -8.85 7.12 3.93
C PHE A 190 -10.22 6.83 4.55
N LEU A 191 -10.39 5.72 5.26
CA LEU A 191 -11.65 5.38 5.95
C LEU A 191 -12.06 6.48 6.95
N LEU A 192 -11.10 6.99 7.73
CA LEU A 192 -11.31 8.11 8.64
C LEU A 192 -11.62 9.41 7.89
N GLY A 193 -10.98 9.65 6.75
CA GLY A 193 -11.25 10.77 5.85
C GLY A 193 -12.66 10.73 5.28
N CYS A 194 -13.14 9.56 4.86
CA CYS A 194 -14.53 9.36 4.43
C CYS A 194 -15.51 9.68 5.55
N ALA A 195 -15.27 9.18 6.76
CA ALA A 195 -16.12 9.49 7.91
C ALA A 195 -16.13 10.99 8.26
N ALA A 196 -14.98 11.66 8.15
CA ALA A 196 -14.88 13.10 8.41
C ALA A 196 -15.58 13.95 7.33
N ARG A 197 -15.51 13.53 6.06
CA ARG A 197 -16.08 14.27 4.92
C ARG A 197 -17.57 14.05 4.77
N PHE A 198 -18.01 12.80 4.85
CA PHE A 198 -19.38 12.39 4.52
C PHE A 198 -20.22 12.11 5.75
N GLY A 199 -19.61 11.82 6.91
CA GLY A 199 -20.31 11.66 8.17
C GLY A 199 -20.50 12.98 8.93
N SER A 200 -21.19 12.90 10.06
CA SER A 200 -21.36 14.03 10.99
C SER A 200 -20.86 13.71 12.41
N ARG A 201 -20.13 12.60 12.56
CA ARG A 201 -19.66 12.09 13.86
C ARG A 201 -18.14 11.98 13.91
N ARG A 202 -17.59 12.20 15.10
CA ARG A 202 -16.22 11.76 15.40
C ARG A 202 -16.21 10.24 15.53
N VAL A 203 -15.36 9.57 14.77
CA VAL A 203 -15.18 8.12 14.84
C VAL A 203 -14.57 7.71 16.19
N ARG A 204 -15.32 6.90 16.94
CA ARG A 204 -14.85 6.24 18.18
C ARG A 204 -15.08 4.73 18.14
N ARG A 205 -16.13 4.28 17.43
CA ARG A 205 -16.50 2.88 17.27
C ARG A 205 -16.61 2.54 15.79
N VAL A 206 -16.06 1.40 15.37
CA VAL A 206 -16.11 0.94 13.98
C VAL A 206 -16.62 -0.49 13.85
N ALA A 207 -17.20 -0.81 12.70
CA ALA A 207 -17.49 -2.19 12.29
C ALA A 207 -16.80 -2.53 10.97
N SER A 208 -16.22 -3.72 10.87
CA SER A 208 -15.61 -4.26 9.65
C SER A 208 -16.32 -5.54 9.22
N TRP A 209 -16.91 -5.53 8.02
CA TRP A 209 -17.61 -6.67 7.43
C TRP A 209 -16.68 -7.43 6.49
N GLY A 210 -16.51 -8.72 6.71
CA GLY A 210 -15.47 -9.50 6.06
C GLY A 210 -14.08 -9.09 6.54
N CYS A 211 -13.90 -8.99 7.86
CA CYS A 211 -12.70 -8.37 8.45
C CYS A 211 -11.42 -9.18 8.28
N TRP A 212 -11.53 -10.46 7.93
CA TRP A 212 -10.41 -11.40 7.85
C TRP A 212 -9.50 -11.34 9.11
N SER A 213 -8.20 -11.16 8.90
CA SER A 213 -7.15 -10.99 9.93
C SER A 213 -7.24 -9.67 10.71
N GLY A 214 -8.19 -8.79 10.40
CA GLY A 214 -8.45 -7.59 11.18
C GLY A 214 -7.39 -6.49 11.06
N ARG A 215 -6.48 -6.52 10.08
CA ARG A 215 -5.38 -5.54 9.95
C ARG A 215 -5.85 -4.08 10.02
N HIS A 216 -6.94 -3.71 9.36
CA HIS A 216 -7.52 -2.36 9.46
C HIS A 216 -8.04 -2.05 10.87
N LEU A 217 -8.67 -3.02 11.54
CA LEU A 217 -9.17 -2.86 12.91
C LEU A 217 -8.02 -2.66 13.90
N HIS A 218 -6.92 -3.42 13.76
CA HIS A 218 -5.72 -3.22 14.57
C HIS A 218 -5.12 -1.82 14.35
N ALA A 219 -5.01 -1.39 13.09
CA ALA A 219 -4.52 -0.04 12.77
C ALA A 219 -5.43 1.09 13.29
N LEU A 220 -6.73 0.85 13.41
CA LEU A 220 -7.69 1.77 14.05
C LEU A 220 -7.58 1.73 15.57
N ALA A 221 -7.40 0.55 16.17
CA ALA A 221 -7.19 0.37 17.60
C ALA A 221 -5.92 1.09 18.09
N ASP A 222 -4.85 1.12 17.29
CA ASP A 222 -3.65 1.92 17.54
C ASP A 222 -3.93 3.44 17.65
N ARG A 223 -5.06 3.89 17.10
CA ARG A 223 -5.56 5.28 17.22
C ARG A 223 -6.58 5.45 18.37
N GLY A 224 -6.77 4.44 19.20
CA GLY A 224 -7.71 4.45 20.32
C GLY A 224 -9.18 4.30 19.89
N ILE A 225 -9.43 3.71 18.72
CA ILE A 225 -10.78 3.47 18.18
C ILE A 225 -11.17 2.03 18.48
N THR A 226 -12.35 1.84 19.10
CA THR A 226 -12.89 0.50 19.35
C THR A 226 -13.48 -0.06 18.07
N GLY A 227 -13.26 -1.34 17.77
CA GLY A 227 -13.72 -1.98 16.56
C GLY A 227 -14.34 -3.35 16.79
N VAL A 228 -15.36 -3.68 15.99
CA VAL A 228 -15.87 -5.05 15.85
C VAL A 228 -15.61 -5.56 14.43
N GLY A 229 -15.01 -6.73 14.30
CA GLY A 229 -14.82 -7.45 13.04
C GLY A 229 -15.78 -8.61 12.92
N ILE A 230 -16.43 -8.72 11.77
CA ILE A 230 -17.36 -9.80 11.43
C ILE A 230 -16.77 -10.57 10.25
N ASP A 231 -16.59 -11.88 10.41
CA ASP A 231 -16.15 -12.76 9.34
C ASP A 231 -16.72 -14.17 9.52
N GLU A 232 -16.92 -14.90 8.42
CA GLU A 232 -17.42 -16.29 8.45
C GLU A 232 -16.30 -17.31 8.64
N SER A 233 -15.04 -16.90 8.44
CA SER A 233 -13.87 -17.75 8.59
C SER A 233 -13.40 -17.79 10.05
N TYR A 234 -13.66 -18.91 10.73
CA TYR A 234 -13.13 -19.15 12.07
C TYR A 234 -11.60 -19.03 12.14
N GLU A 235 -10.90 -19.50 11.12
CA GLU A 235 -9.43 -19.46 11.02
C GLU A 235 -8.92 -18.01 10.88
N ALA A 236 -9.59 -17.19 10.08
CA ALA A 236 -9.23 -15.78 9.93
C ALA A 236 -9.42 -15.00 11.23
N LEU A 237 -10.53 -15.25 11.94
CA LEU A 237 -10.76 -14.63 13.25
C LEU A 237 -9.77 -15.11 14.31
N ALA A 238 -9.32 -16.36 14.24
CA ALA A 238 -8.26 -16.88 15.12
C ALA A 238 -6.93 -16.16 14.84
N LEU A 239 -6.58 -15.97 13.56
CA LEU A 239 -5.43 -15.17 13.16
C LEU A 239 -5.56 -13.72 13.65
N ALA A 240 -6.71 -13.08 13.45
CA ALA A 240 -6.96 -11.71 13.90
C ALA A 240 -6.76 -11.54 15.43
N ARG A 241 -7.27 -12.50 16.21
CA ARG A 241 -7.01 -12.53 17.67
C ARG A 241 -5.54 -12.71 18.00
N SER A 242 -4.82 -13.56 17.27
CA SER A 242 -3.38 -13.78 17.50
C SER A 242 -2.53 -12.54 17.19
N ILE A 243 -2.92 -11.75 16.18
CA ILE A 243 -2.24 -10.50 15.81
C ILE A 243 -2.46 -9.42 16.88
N ALA A 244 -3.64 -9.36 17.49
CA ALA A 244 -3.92 -8.44 18.59
C ALA A 244 -2.99 -8.65 19.80
N GLY A 245 -2.52 -9.89 20.01
CA GLY A 245 -1.72 -10.30 21.16
C GLY A 245 -2.50 -10.30 22.49
N ASP A 246 -1.82 -10.69 23.57
CA ASP A 246 -2.35 -10.69 24.96
C ASP A 246 -2.08 -9.37 25.70
N ASP A 247 -1.58 -8.33 25.02
CA ASP A 247 -1.01 -7.11 25.61
C ASP A 247 -2.06 -6.11 26.17
N GLY A 248 -3.29 -6.56 26.43
CA GLY A 248 -4.32 -5.80 27.17
C GLY A 248 -4.91 -4.59 26.43
N ARG A 249 -4.72 -4.48 25.11
CA ARG A 249 -5.36 -3.45 24.25
C ARG A 249 -6.62 -4.00 23.58
N ASP A 250 -7.57 -4.42 24.41
CA ASP A 250 -8.85 -5.04 24.05
C ASP A 250 -9.84 -4.03 23.41
N LEU A 251 -9.40 -3.37 22.34
CA LEU A 251 -10.21 -2.44 21.55
C LEU A 251 -10.82 -3.12 20.32
N THR A 252 -10.45 -4.36 20.01
CA THR A 252 -11.00 -5.10 18.87
C THR A 252 -11.74 -6.35 19.33
N LYS A 253 -13.01 -6.48 18.96
CA LYS A 253 -13.80 -7.70 19.13
C LYS A 253 -13.98 -8.40 17.78
N PHE A 254 -13.93 -9.72 17.76
CA PHE A 254 -14.09 -10.53 16.54
C PHE A 254 -15.25 -11.51 16.68
N VAL A 255 -16.22 -11.42 15.78
CA VAL A 255 -17.49 -12.17 15.80
C VAL A 255 -17.59 -13.06 14.56
N LEU A 256 -17.90 -14.33 14.77
CA LEU A 256 -18.21 -15.26 13.69
C LEU A 256 -19.60 -14.93 13.13
N GLY A 257 -19.66 -14.56 11.85
CA GLY A 257 -20.92 -14.20 11.21
C GLY A 257 -20.77 -13.89 9.72
N ARG A 258 -21.88 -13.96 8.99
CA ARG A 258 -21.97 -13.61 7.57
C ARG A 258 -22.07 -12.11 7.39
N LEU A 259 -21.84 -11.65 6.16
CA LEU A 259 -21.93 -10.24 5.79
C LEU A 259 -23.34 -9.66 6.02
N ASP A 260 -24.40 -10.47 5.92
CA ASP A 260 -25.78 -10.04 6.07
C ASP A 260 -26.44 -10.49 7.39
N ASP A 261 -25.63 -10.94 8.35
CA ASP A 261 -26.08 -11.30 9.70
C ASP A 261 -26.33 -10.07 10.58
N HIS A 262 -27.25 -10.21 11.54
CA HIS A 262 -27.44 -9.22 12.59
C HIS A 262 -26.28 -9.28 13.59
N VAL A 263 -25.80 -8.11 14.01
CA VAL A 263 -24.69 -7.96 14.95
C VAL A 263 -25.21 -7.27 16.20
N ASP A 264 -25.19 -7.98 17.33
CA ASP A 264 -25.60 -7.45 18.64
C ASP A 264 -24.44 -6.68 19.30
N GLU A 265 -24.25 -5.44 18.84
CA GLU A 265 -23.21 -4.52 19.31
C GLU A 265 -23.76 -3.11 19.52
N ALA A 266 -23.10 -2.35 20.39
CA ALA A 266 -23.47 -0.95 20.56
C ALA A 266 -23.16 -0.16 19.26
N PRO A 267 -24.00 0.84 18.91
CA PRO A 267 -23.90 1.53 17.63
C PRO A 267 -22.51 2.04 17.28
N VAL A 268 -22.13 1.95 16.01
CA VAL A 268 -20.81 2.36 15.49
C VAL A 268 -20.88 3.67 14.71
N ASP A 269 -19.80 4.43 14.68
CA ASP A 269 -19.75 5.72 13.98
C ASP A 269 -19.35 5.56 12.50
N LEU A 270 -18.61 4.49 12.18
CA LEU A 270 -18.14 4.14 10.84
C LEU A 270 -18.23 2.62 10.66
N SER A 271 -18.79 2.18 9.54
CA SER A 271 -18.83 0.78 9.13
C SER A 271 -18.07 0.64 7.82
N TYR A 272 -17.37 -0.47 7.56
CA TYR A 272 -16.73 -0.67 6.27
C TYR A 272 -16.63 -2.13 5.82
N ALA A 273 -16.54 -2.32 4.51
CA ALA A 273 -16.25 -3.61 3.85
C ALA A 273 -15.13 -3.38 2.83
N MET A 274 -13.93 -3.89 3.12
CA MET A 274 -12.73 -3.71 2.27
C MET A 274 -12.52 -4.96 1.39
N LEU A 275 -11.57 -4.88 0.45
CA LEU A 275 -11.15 -6.00 -0.39
C LEU A 275 -12.28 -6.65 -1.19
N SER A 276 -13.24 -5.86 -1.66
CA SER A 276 -14.43 -6.36 -2.37
C SER A 276 -15.24 -7.38 -1.56
N ALA A 277 -15.05 -7.44 -0.23
CA ALA A 277 -15.68 -8.44 0.61
C ALA A 277 -17.20 -8.45 0.48
N VAL A 278 -17.81 -7.27 0.28
CA VAL A 278 -19.26 -7.09 0.15
C VAL A 278 -19.86 -7.92 -0.98
N HIS A 279 -19.11 -8.17 -2.07
CA HIS A 279 -19.64 -8.84 -3.26
C HIS A 279 -19.99 -10.32 -2.97
N ARG A 280 -19.38 -10.92 -1.95
CA ARG A 280 -19.63 -12.30 -1.48
C ARG A 280 -21.02 -12.54 -0.91
N VAL A 281 -21.84 -11.50 -0.71
CA VAL A 281 -23.26 -11.69 -0.39
C VAL A 281 -24.02 -12.47 -1.48
N GLY A 282 -23.49 -12.47 -2.72
CA GLY A 282 -23.87 -13.38 -3.80
C GLY A 282 -25.25 -13.19 -4.42
N SER A 283 -26.09 -12.30 -3.87
CA SER A 283 -27.37 -11.91 -4.46
C SER A 283 -27.75 -10.47 -4.09
N SER A 284 -28.58 -9.85 -4.92
CA SER A 284 -29.11 -8.51 -4.68
C SER A 284 -29.95 -8.45 -3.39
N GLU A 285 -30.69 -9.51 -3.08
CA GLU A 285 -31.49 -9.63 -1.85
C GLU A 285 -30.61 -9.66 -0.61
N SER A 286 -29.52 -10.43 -0.65
CA SER A 286 -28.54 -10.48 0.44
C SER A 286 -27.78 -9.16 0.58
N MET A 287 -27.48 -8.47 -0.53
CA MET A 287 -26.89 -7.12 -0.48
C MET A 287 -27.83 -6.10 0.16
N VAL A 288 -29.12 -6.10 -0.19
CA VAL A 288 -30.12 -5.26 0.47
C VAL A 288 -30.19 -5.57 1.96
N ARG A 289 -30.17 -6.87 2.33
CA ARG A 289 -30.15 -7.29 3.74
C ARG A 289 -28.88 -6.82 4.45
N HIS A 290 -27.71 -6.95 3.85
CA HIS A 290 -26.45 -6.45 4.37
C HIS A 290 -26.53 -4.94 4.66
N LEU A 291 -27.01 -4.15 3.70
CA LEU A 291 -27.20 -2.71 3.89
C LEU A 291 -28.14 -2.45 5.08
N GLN A 292 -29.28 -3.14 5.17
CA GLN A 292 -30.18 -3.01 6.32
C GLN A 292 -29.50 -3.34 7.66
N ARG A 293 -28.68 -4.40 7.74
CA ARG A 293 -27.89 -4.73 8.94
C ARG A 293 -26.87 -3.68 9.30
N VAL A 294 -26.21 -3.09 8.30
CA VAL A 294 -25.28 -1.99 8.51
C VAL A 294 -26.03 -0.75 9.04
N ALA A 295 -27.23 -0.45 8.52
CA ALA A 295 -28.05 0.65 9.02
C ALA A 295 -28.51 0.46 10.47
N ASP A 296 -28.84 -0.78 10.85
CA ASP A 296 -29.21 -1.13 12.24
C ASP A 296 -28.05 -0.88 13.21
N LEU A 297 -26.81 -1.16 12.79
CA LEU A 297 -25.61 -1.02 13.61
C LEU A 297 -25.01 0.40 13.60
N LEU A 298 -25.18 1.18 12.53
CA LEU A 298 -24.63 2.54 12.45
C LEU A 298 -25.38 3.51 13.35
N ALA A 299 -24.69 4.37 14.08
CA ALA A 299 -25.30 5.52 14.74
C ALA A 299 -25.84 6.53 13.69
N PRO A 300 -26.88 7.33 14.01
CA PRO A 300 -27.34 8.42 13.14
C PRO A 300 -26.19 9.37 12.75
N GLY A 301 -26.04 9.64 11.46
CA GLY A 301 -24.93 10.42 10.91
C GLY A 301 -23.62 9.65 10.70
N GLY A 302 -23.61 8.34 10.96
CA GLY A 302 -22.52 7.44 10.60
C GLY A 302 -22.53 7.08 9.11
N VAL A 303 -21.37 6.61 8.63
CA VAL A 303 -21.20 6.23 7.22
C VAL A 303 -20.77 4.77 7.07
N HIS A 304 -21.16 4.18 5.95
CA HIS A 304 -20.65 2.90 5.50
C HIS A 304 -19.74 3.12 4.28
N VAL A 305 -18.51 2.59 4.33
CA VAL A 305 -17.54 2.68 3.23
C VAL A 305 -17.28 1.30 2.65
N ILE A 306 -17.47 1.14 1.35
CA ILE A 306 -17.33 -0.12 0.64
C ILE A 306 -16.22 0.03 -0.40
N GLU A 307 -15.17 -0.79 -0.33
CA GLU A 307 -14.29 -1.04 -1.47
C GLU A 307 -14.97 -2.06 -2.39
N ALA A 308 -15.36 -1.62 -3.58
CA ALA A 308 -16.00 -2.43 -4.59
C ALA A 308 -15.08 -2.63 -5.82
N THR A 309 -15.15 -3.84 -6.38
CA THR A 309 -14.66 -4.12 -7.74
C THR A 309 -15.29 -3.17 -8.75
N LEU A 310 -14.50 -2.68 -9.70
CA LEU A 310 -15.03 -1.86 -10.79
C LEU A 310 -16.02 -2.69 -11.62
N PRO A 311 -17.19 -2.15 -11.97
CA PRO A 311 -18.16 -2.85 -12.81
C PRO A 311 -17.56 -3.26 -14.16
N ALA A 312 -16.68 -2.43 -14.71
CA ALA A 312 -15.94 -2.70 -15.94
C ALA A 312 -15.05 -3.95 -15.85
N ASP A 313 -14.48 -4.27 -14.69
CA ASP A 313 -13.64 -5.46 -14.50
C ASP A 313 -14.46 -6.76 -14.54
N ALA A 314 -15.78 -6.66 -14.37
CA ALA A 314 -16.69 -7.78 -14.43
C ALA A 314 -17.36 -7.93 -15.82
N THR A 315 -16.81 -7.36 -16.89
CA THR A 315 -17.28 -7.60 -18.27
C THR A 315 -16.25 -8.42 -19.06
N PRO A 316 -16.63 -9.01 -20.22
CA PRO A 316 -15.67 -9.72 -21.09
C PRO A 316 -14.47 -8.88 -21.54
N GLU A 317 -14.62 -7.56 -21.63
CA GLU A 317 -13.58 -6.60 -22.00
C GLU A 317 -12.79 -6.07 -20.80
N GLY A 318 -13.20 -6.44 -19.59
CA GLY A 318 -12.64 -5.98 -18.32
C GLY A 318 -11.32 -6.65 -17.94
N ASN A 319 -10.71 -6.15 -16.87
CA ASN A 319 -9.59 -6.83 -16.23
C ASN A 319 -10.08 -7.98 -15.34
N THR A 320 -10.50 -9.07 -15.97
CA THR A 320 -11.12 -10.23 -15.32
C THR A 320 -10.10 -11.13 -14.60
N GLU A 321 -8.81 -10.91 -14.77
CA GLU A 321 -7.75 -11.69 -14.12
C GLU A 321 -6.64 -10.79 -13.58
N THR A 322 -6.27 -10.97 -12.32
CA THR A 322 -5.13 -10.29 -11.72
C THR A 322 -4.19 -11.31 -11.09
N VAL A 323 -2.90 -11.20 -11.39
CA VAL A 323 -1.83 -12.02 -10.82
C VAL A 323 -0.83 -11.12 -10.11
N TRP A 324 -0.46 -11.48 -8.89
CA TRP A 324 0.58 -10.79 -8.14
C TRP A 324 1.44 -11.75 -7.35
N THR A 325 2.61 -11.30 -6.90
CA THR A 325 3.54 -12.11 -6.12
C THR A 325 4.15 -11.30 -5.00
N GLU A 326 3.99 -11.79 -3.77
CA GLU A 326 4.61 -11.27 -2.56
C GLU A 326 5.85 -12.10 -2.19
N ARG A 327 6.89 -11.44 -1.69
CA ARG A 327 8.10 -12.12 -1.19
C ARG A 327 8.29 -11.83 0.30
N ARG A 328 8.44 -12.88 1.10
CA ARG A 328 8.53 -12.82 2.57
C ARG A 328 9.68 -13.71 3.03
N SER A 329 10.83 -13.11 3.36
CA SER A 329 12.05 -13.86 3.68
C SER A 329 12.37 -14.89 2.57
N GLN A 330 12.39 -16.18 2.89
CA GLN A 330 12.62 -17.29 1.97
C GLN A 330 11.40 -17.72 1.15
N TRP A 331 10.23 -17.10 1.35
CA TRP A 331 8.96 -17.51 0.75
C TRP A 331 8.57 -16.61 -0.43
N GLU A 332 8.11 -17.23 -1.52
CA GLU A 332 7.44 -16.59 -2.64
C GLU A 332 5.96 -17.02 -2.66
N ILE A 333 5.07 -16.04 -2.65
CA ILE A 333 3.62 -16.25 -2.56
C ILE A 333 2.99 -15.64 -3.81
N THR A 334 2.54 -16.49 -4.74
CA THR A 334 1.89 -16.07 -5.98
C THR A 334 0.38 -16.24 -5.85
N SER A 335 -0.36 -15.20 -6.20
CA SER A 335 -1.81 -15.18 -6.16
C SER A 335 -2.38 -14.91 -7.55
N ARG A 336 -3.48 -15.57 -7.87
CA ARG A 336 -4.25 -15.40 -9.10
C ARG A 336 -5.71 -15.26 -8.73
N PHE A 337 -6.27 -14.07 -8.97
CA PHE A 337 -7.68 -13.79 -8.82
C PHE A 337 -8.35 -13.72 -10.20
N ARG A 338 -9.50 -14.37 -10.36
CA ARG A 338 -10.28 -14.39 -11.60
C ARG A 338 -11.75 -14.09 -11.35
N ILE A 339 -12.36 -13.32 -12.23
CA ILE A 339 -13.80 -13.12 -12.37
C ILE A 339 -14.24 -13.91 -13.61
N VAL A 340 -15.01 -14.97 -13.42
CA VAL A 340 -15.40 -15.92 -14.47
C VAL A 340 -16.65 -15.40 -15.18
N VAL A 341 -16.50 -14.30 -15.92
CA VAL A 341 -17.59 -13.54 -16.56
C VAL A 341 -18.41 -14.36 -17.56
N GLU A 342 -17.80 -15.39 -18.15
CA GLU A 342 -18.43 -16.35 -19.06
C GLU A 342 -19.46 -17.25 -18.37
N GLU A 343 -19.37 -17.40 -17.04
CA GLU A 343 -20.30 -18.17 -16.20
C GLU A 343 -21.29 -17.29 -15.45
N ARG A 344 -21.49 -16.03 -15.88
CA ARG A 344 -22.45 -15.12 -15.26
C ARG A 344 -23.86 -15.71 -15.29
N ALA A 345 -24.44 -15.86 -14.11
CA ALA A 345 -25.80 -16.35 -13.93
C ALA A 345 -26.85 -15.34 -14.42
N PRO A 346 -28.07 -15.78 -14.79
CA PRO A 346 -29.16 -14.88 -15.16
C PRO A 346 -29.54 -13.85 -14.08
N SER A 347 -29.23 -14.13 -12.81
CA SER A 347 -29.39 -13.18 -11.70
C SER A 347 -28.38 -12.02 -11.72
N GLY A 348 -27.41 -12.04 -12.64
CA GLY A 348 -26.30 -11.11 -12.69
C GLY A 348 -25.13 -11.50 -11.78
N ALA A 349 -25.24 -12.57 -11.00
CA ALA A 349 -24.13 -13.05 -10.17
C ALA A 349 -23.03 -13.71 -11.03
N VAL A 350 -21.77 -13.54 -10.66
CA VAL A 350 -20.59 -13.99 -11.41
C VAL A 350 -19.66 -14.79 -10.50
N PRO A 351 -19.22 -16.00 -10.88
CA PRO A 351 -18.25 -16.75 -10.09
C PRO A 351 -16.90 -16.04 -10.06
N THR A 352 -16.20 -16.16 -8.94
CA THR A 352 -14.83 -15.68 -8.78
C THR A 352 -13.97 -16.75 -8.15
N VAL A 353 -12.70 -16.78 -8.53
CA VAL A 353 -11.74 -17.78 -8.06
C VAL A 353 -10.46 -17.08 -7.61
N LEU A 354 -10.02 -17.36 -6.39
CA LEU A 354 -8.74 -16.93 -5.86
C LEU A 354 -7.88 -18.15 -5.54
N ASP A 355 -6.77 -18.28 -6.26
CA ASP A 355 -5.72 -19.25 -5.99
C ASP A 355 -4.50 -18.54 -5.40
N VAL A 356 -4.03 -18.99 -4.24
CA VAL A 356 -2.78 -18.53 -3.63
C VAL A 356 -1.86 -19.73 -3.43
N ARG A 357 -0.62 -19.61 -3.90
CA ARG A 357 0.40 -20.65 -3.82
C ARG A 357 1.65 -20.09 -3.18
N CYS A 358 2.18 -20.80 -2.18
CA CYS A 358 3.44 -20.48 -1.56
C CYS A 358 4.48 -21.56 -1.86
N ARG A 359 5.67 -21.12 -2.23
CA ARG A 359 6.86 -21.94 -2.41
C ARG A 359 8.04 -21.27 -1.71
N ARG A 360 9.12 -22.02 -1.47
CA ARG A 360 10.40 -21.37 -1.14
C ARG A 360 11.01 -20.77 -2.39
N ALA A 361 11.76 -19.68 -2.26
CA ALA A 361 12.40 -19.02 -3.40
C ALA A 361 13.44 -19.92 -4.11
N ASP A 362 14.06 -20.84 -3.37
CA ASP A 362 15.06 -21.80 -3.82
C ASP A 362 14.48 -23.16 -4.25
N SER A 363 13.15 -23.30 -4.27
CA SER A 363 12.48 -24.55 -4.60
C SER A 363 11.24 -24.31 -5.47
N ASP A 364 10.94 -25.26 -6.35
CA ASP A 364 9.68 -25.28 -7.10
C ASP A 364 8.55 -26.02 -6.36
N GLU A 365 8.85 -26.60 -5.19
CA GLU A 365 7.86 -27.27 -4.34
C GLU A 365 6.85 -26.27 -3.76
N ILE A 366 5.57 -26.50 -4.04
CA ILE A 366 4.46 -25.73 -3.46
C ILE A 366 4.15 -26.28 -2.07
N LEU A 367 4.47 -25.50 -1.04
CA LEU A 367 4.36 -25.87 0.37
C LEU A 367 3.09 -25.31 1.03
N GLY A 368 2.49 -24.26 0.47
CA GLY A 368 1.22 -23.70 0.93
C GLY A 368 0.25 -23.48 -0.22
N ARG A 369 -1.04 -23.77 0.00
CA ARG A 369 -2.12 -23.51 -0.95
C ARG A 369 -3.34 -22.95 -0.23
N PHE A 370 -3.94 -21.92 -0.81
CA PHE A 370 -5.27 -21.45 -0.47
C PHE A 370 -6.06 -21.35 -1.76
N HIS A 371 -7.30 -21.82 -1.73
CA HIS A 371 -8.20 -21.79 -2.87
C HIS A 371 -9.58 -21.38 -2.36
N GLN A 372 -10.16 -20.39 -3.01
CA GLN A 372 -11.48 -19.87 -2.69
C GLN A 372 -12.26 -19.67 -3.97
N GLU A 373 -13.50 -20.15 -3.96
CA GLU A 373 -14.49 -19.89 -5.00
C GLU A 373 -15.69 -19.21 -4.34
N GLU A 374 -16.13 -18.12 -4.94
CA GLU A 374 -17.26 -17.33 -4.42
C GLU A 374 -18.17 -16.94 -5.57
N LEU A 375 -19.45 -16.74 -5.28
CA LEU A 375 -20.39 -16.14 -6.21
C LEU A 375 -20.55 -14.66 -5.85
N TRP A 376 -20.20 -13.75 -6.76
CA TRP A 376 -20.23 -12.31 -6.54
C TRP A 376 -21.40 -11.65 -7.25
N ILE A 377 -22.00 -10.63 -6.66
CA ILE A 377 -22.69 -9.60 -7.43
C ILE A 377 -21.76 -8.39 -7.59
N VAL A 378 -21.70 -7.79 -8.78
CA VAL A 378 -20.88 -6.59 -9.02
C VAL A 378 -21.78 -5.51 -9.63
N PRO A 379 -22.44 -4.68 -8.80
CA PRO A 379 -23.34 -3.64 -9.29
C PRO A 379 -22.55 -2.50 -9.93
N ASP A 380 -23.09 -1.93 -11.01
CA ASP A 380 -22.68 -0.63 -11.53
C ASP A 380 -23.29 0.52 -10.72
N ALA A 381 -23.08 1.77 -11.15
CA ALA A 381 -23.60 2.94 -10.44
C ALA A 381 -25.13 2.95 -10.33
N GLU A 382 -25.85 2.53 -11.36
CA GLU A 382 -27.31 2.40 -11.34
C GLU A 382 -27.75 1.23 -10.45
N GLY A 383 -27.06 0.10 -10.50
CA GLY A 383 -27.26 -1.05 -9.63
C GLY A 383 -27.08 -0.70 -8.16
N TRP A 384 -26.01 0.03 -7.80
CA TRP A 384 -25.81 0.54 -6.44
C TRP A 384 -26.94 1.47 -6.01
N THR A 385 -27.39 2.36 -6.89
CA THR A 385 -28.53 3.26 -6.62
C THR A 385 -29.78 2.46 -6.31
N SER A 386 -30.12 1.48 -7.16
CA SER A 386 -31.29 0.60 -6.98
C SER A 386 -31.22 -0.20 -5.66
N LEU A 387 -30.05 -0.73 -5.30
CA LEU A 387 -29.84 -1.47 -4.05
C LEU A 387 -30.01 -0.58 -2.82
N VAL A 388 -29.49 0.65 -2.86
CA VAL A 388 -29.60 1.63 -1.78
C VAL A 388 -31.06 2.08 -1.60
N GLU A 389 -31.77 2.36 -2.69
CA GLU A 389 -33.20 2.70 -2.67
C GLU A 389 -34.05 1.56 -2.10
N ARG A 390 -33.79 0.31 -2.52
CA ARG A 390 -34.46 -0.89 -1.98
C ARG A 390 -34.17 -1.10 -0.50
N ALA A 391 -32.97 -0.78 -0.03
CA ALA A 391 -32.64 -0.83 1.39
C ALA A 391 -33.40 0.24 2.18
N GLY A 392 -33.63 1.42 1.61
CA GLY A 392 -34.48 2.48 2.15
C GLY A 392 -33.92 3.18 3.40
N ARG A 393 -32.62 3.01 3.69
CA ARG A 393 -31.98 3.44 4.96
C ARG A 393 -30.69 4.24 4.76
N PHE A 394 -30.31 4.48 3.50
CA PHE A 394 -29.12 5.23 3.13
C PHE A 394 -29.38 6.17 1.97
N GLU A 395 -28.47 7.12 1.82
CA GLU A 395 -28.19 7.81 0.56
C GLU A 395 -26.75 7.52 0.14
N ILE A 396 -26.46 7.61 -1.17
CA ILE A 396 -25.10 7.56 -1.69
C ILE A 396 -24.46 8.94 -1.49
N ALA A 397 -23.55 9.04 -0.53
CA ALA A 397 -22.83 10.27 -0.23
C ALA A 397 -21.63 10.50 -1.16
N GLY A 398 -21.09 9.43 -1.76
CA GLY A 398 -20.01 9.52 -2.74
C GLY A 398 -19.73 8.21 -3.46
N LEU A 399 -19.35 8.33 -4.74
CA LEU A 399 -18.78 7.26 -5.56
C LEU A 399 -17.37 7.67 -5.98
N LEU A 400 -16.35 7.11 -5.31
CA LEU A 400 -14.97 7.58 -5.40
C LEU A 400 -14.07 6.57 -6.10
N GLY A 401 -12.95 7.04 -6.65
CA GLY A 401 -11.91 6.20 -7.26
C GLY A 401 -10.67 6.08 -6.38
N ASP A 402 -10.08 4.88 -6.30
CA ASP A 402 -8.72 4.65 -5.81
C ASP A 402 -8.37 5.22 -4.43
N PHE A 403 -9.28 5.10 -3.46
CA PHE A 403 -9.03 5.61 -2.10
C PHE A 403 -8.67 7.11 -2.08
N LYS A 404 -9.26 7.91 -2.99
CA LYS A 404 -9.08 9.37 -3.05
C LYS A 404 -10.42 10.06 -2.82
N LEU A 405 -10.46 10.98 -1.85
CA LEU A 405 -11.69 11.66 -1.44
C LEU A 405 -12.29 12.60 -2.49
N ASP A 406 -11.48 13.02 -3.47
CA ASP A 406 -11.84 14.03 -4.48
C ASP A 406 -11.76 13.49 -5.92
N VAL A 407 -11.64 12.17 -6.09
CA VAL A 407 -11.58 11.53 -7.41
C VAL A 407 -12.84 10.70 -7.61
N ALA A 408 -13.55 10.94 -8.72
CA ALA A 408 -14.70 10.13 -9.09
C ALA A 408 -14.29 8.72 -9.51
N TRP A 409 -15.16 7.75 -9.27
CA TRP A 409 -14.91 6.32 -9.53
C TRP A 409 -14.65 5.99 -11.01
N ASP A 410 -15.18 6.78 -11.94
CA ASP A 410 -15.15 6.56 -13.38
C ASP A 410 -13.98 7.24 -14.09
N GLN A 411 -13.06 7.84 -13.33
CA GLN A 411 -11.88 8.50 -13.89
C GLN A 411 -10.94 7.48 -14.54
N PRO A 412 -10.33 7.82 -15.70
CA PRO A 412 -9.34 6.96 -16.33
C PRO A 412 -8.20 6.58 -15.37
N GLY A 413 -7.93 5.29 -15.24
CA GLY A 413 -6.91 4.76 -14.35
C GLY A 413 -7.37 4.44 -12.93
N ALA A 414 -8.65 4.68 -12.59
CA ALA A 414 -9.24 4.10 -11.40
C ALA A 414 -9.15 2.56 -11.47
N TRP A 415 -8.67 1.94 -10.40
CA TRP A 415 -8.59 0.50 -10.17
C TRP A 415 -9.67 0.02 -9.18
N ARG A 416 -10.19 0.89 -8.32
CA ARG A 416 -11.27 0.54 -7.36
C ARG A 416 -12.36 1.59 -7.33
N MET A 417 -13.61 1.11 -7.23
CA MET A 417 -14.76 1.93 -6.89
C MET A 417 -14.93 1.93 -5.37
N ILE A 418 -15.08 3.09 -4.76
CA ILE A 418 -15.44 3.22 -3.35
C ILE A 418 -16.85 3.77 -3.27
N VAL A 419 -17.75 3.04 -2.63
CA VAL A 419 -19.12 3.49 -2.36
C VAL A 419 -19.18 3.98 -0.92
N VAL A 420 -19.54 5.25 -0.73
CA VAL A 420 -19.75 5.84 0.58
C VAL A 420 -21.24 6.09 0.77
N LEU A 421 -21.83 5.40 1.75
CA LEU A 421 -23.24 5.51 2.10
C LEU A 421 -23.40 6.25 3.42
N ARG A 422 -24.30 7.22 3.49
CA ARG A 422 -24.66 7.91 4.74
C ARG A 422 -26.01 7.41 5.22
N ARG A 423 -26.09 7.00 6.49
CA ARG A 423 -27.37 6.58 7.08
C ARG A 423 -28.31 7.78 7.13
N ILE A 424 -29.51 7.64 6.56
CA ILE A 424 -30.58 8.64 6.66
C ILE A 424 -31.44 8.35 7.90
N GLU A 425 -31.97 9.39 8.52
CA GLU A 425 -33.00 9.23 9.57
C GLU A 425 -34.32 8.84 8.92
N GLU A 426 -35.10 7.96 9.58
CA GLU A 426 -36.46 7.70 9.13
C GLU A 426 -37.26 8.99 9.28
N SER A 427 -37.87 9.46 8.18
CA SER A 427 -38.89 10.49 8.25
C SER A 427 -40.04 9.97 9.11
N THR A 428 -40.12 10.43 10.36
CA THR A 428 -41.26 10.17 11.26
C THR A 428 -42.58 10.58 10.66
#